data_AF-A0A845ATH5-F1
#
_entry.id   AF-A0A845ATH5-F1
#
_cell.length_a   1.000
_cell.length_b   1.000
_cell.length_c   1.000
_cell.angle_alpha   90.00
_cell.angle_beta   90.00
_cell.angle_gamma   90.00
#
_symmetry.space_group_name_H-M   'P 1'
#
loop_
_entity.id
_entity.type
_entity.pdbx_description
1 polymer ?
#
loop_
_entity_poly.entity_id
_entity_poly.type
_entity_poly.pdbx_seq_one_letter_code
_entity_poly.pdbx_strand_id
1 'polypeptide(L)'
;MAAFHAPPIPPLEAVGGSHAVRVALLSLDTTSGTGPSNAVRIAGPSLLERQVDVALALGCERILLSTPQQDSVAVAAQHLAEQADVQFRVVRQGRSILGSLTQQDELLVLTEGLLLTDSSALDLLRDGPVILTVPAETGASEGYERLDRDKAWAGAMVLPGRVLEQLDALPDDIEPVAALLRAGRSAGVGEKALPPDLLKKRLWSLVTTETPEEPTSFSSVGHDEHESVLARVAVGPIARVIVRKPRLAGVALAVGGVFSLGAVGLVANSWPAIAALCLVPALLGLRSWVAARSFVDARHFSSRPRDWVGQVAVRLTDGIGVAALLVGLLTIFDVKTAVYLAFVPHFCWTLACQFSHGYLFRDRESFWLLVGATGLAGFWLAGSALATLAGLAGIAATLRKGSAITRA
;
A
#
# COMPACT_ATOMS: atom_id res chain seq x y z
N MET A 1 -21.95 -25.14 -25.79
CA MET A 1 -22.80 -24.02 -25.32
C MET A 1 -21.89 -22.84 -25.01
N ALA A 2 -22.02 -21.81 -25.84
CA ALA A 2 -21.44 -20.46 -25.87
C ALA A 2 -20.18 -20.14 -25.02
N ALA A 3 -19.05 -20.01 -25.72
CA ALA A 3 -17.89 -19.25 -25.28
C ALA A 3 -18.19 -17.75 -25.41
N PHE A 4 -18.01 -16.99 -24.33
CA PHE A 4 -18.06 -15.53 -24.33
C PHE A 4 -16.75 -14.97 -24.89
N HIS A 5 -16.73 -14.70 -26.20
CA HIS A 5 -15.68 -13.93 -26.86
C HIS A 5 -15.97 -12.44 -26.60
N ALA A 6 -15.18 -11.78 -25.76
CA ALA A 6 -15.20 -10.32 -25.68
C ALA A 6 -14.62 -9.72 -26.98
N PRO A 7 -15.19 -8.64 -27.53
CA PRO A 7 -14.65 -8.01 -28.72
C PRO A 7 -13.33 -7.28 -28.40
N PRO A 8 -12.39 -7.20 -29.35
CA PRO A 8 -11.18 -6.38 -29.19
C PRO A 8 -11.55 -4.90 -29.10
N ILE A 9 -11.01 -4.23 -28.09
CA ILE A 9 -11.11 -2.78 -27.91
C ILE A 9 -10.38 -2.11 -29.09
N PRO A 10 -11.00 -1.17 -29.84
CA PRO A 10 -10.30 -0.48 -30.91
C PRO A 10 -9.20 0.44 -30.34
N PRO A 11 -8.08 0.64 -31.06
CA PRO A 11 -7.06 1.59 -30.66
C PRO A 11 -7.63 3.02 -30.69
N LEU A 12 -7.35 3.78 -29.63
CA LEU A 12 -7.65 5.20 -29.52
C LEU A 12 -6.80 5.99 -30.53
N GLU A 13 -7.28 6.12 -31.75
CA GLU A 13 -6.78 7.14 -32.68
C GLU A 13 -7.38 8.51 -32.31
N ALA A 14 -6.47 9.36 -31.83
CA ALA A 14 -6.45 10.82 -31.87
C ALA A 14 -7.74 11.55 -32.32
N VAL A 15 -8.55 11.96 -31.34
CA VAL A 15 -9.37 13.18 -31.46
C VAL A 15 -8.59 14.29 -30.76
N GLY A 16 -8.07 15.24 -31.55
CA GLY A 16 -7.30 16.41 -31.08
C GLY A 16 -8.16 17.41 -30.30
N GLY A 17 -8.58 17.02 -29.10
CA GLY A 17 -8.90 17.93 -28.00
C GLY A 17 -7.73 17.90 -27.03
N SER A 18 -7.17 19.06 -26.69
CA SER A 18 -6.18 19.18 -25.62
C SER A 18 -6.75 18.55 -24.34
N HIS A 19 -6.30 17.35 -24.00
CA HIS A 19 -6.60 16.78 -22.69
C HIS A 19 -5.94 17.68 -21.66
N ALA A 20 -6.72 18.15 -20.68
CA ALA A 20 -6.20 18.92 -19.55
C ALA A 20 -5.10 18.11 -18.87
N VAL A 21 -3.86 18.59 -18.92
CA VAL A 21 -2.73 17.89 -18.32
C VAL A 21 -2.70 18.21 -16.84
N ARG A 22 -2.52 17.19 -16.00
CA ARG A 22 -2.25 17.40 -14.59
C ARG A 22 -0.74 17.44 -14.34
N VAL A 23 -0.30 18.49 -13.65
CA VAL A 23 1.11 18.72 -13.32
C VAL A 23 1.23 18.78 -11.80
N ALA A 24 2.26 18.17 -11.22
CA ALA A 24 2.57 18.30 -9.80
C ALA A 24 3.65 19.36 -9.57
N LEU A 25 3.50 20.15 -8.52
CA LEU A 25 4.54 20.99 -7.93
C LEU A 25 4.89 20.43 -6.56
N LEU A 26 6.15 20.02 -6.42
CA LEU A 26 6.75 19.51 -5.19
C LEU A 26 7.88 20.46 -4.79
N SER A 27 8.19 20.54 -3.50
CA SER A 27 9.34 21.30 -2.98
C SER A 27 10.35 20.38 -2.34
N LEU A 28 11.61 20.78 -2.36
CA LEU A 28 12.68 20.17 -1.57
C LEU A 28 13.60 21.28 -1.09
N ASP A 29 13.46 21.64 0.17
CA ASP A 29 14.38 22.54 0.86
C ASP A 29 15.36 21.73 1.73
N THR A 30 16.64 21.90 1.45
CA THR A 30 17.73 21.24 2.18
C THR A 30 18.29 22.11 3.30
N THR A 31 17.78 23.34 3.47
CA THR A 31 18.32 24.33 4.42
C THR A 31 17.52 24.47 5.72
N SER A 32 16.29 23.97 5.77
CA SER A 32 15.42 24.03 6.94
C SER A 32 15.80 22.94 7.97
N GLY A 33 16.57 23.31 8.99
CA GLY A 33 17.10 22.37 9.99
C GLY A 33 16.06 21.69 10.88
N THR A 34 14.84 22.24 11.00
CA THR A 34 13.82 21.76 11.97
C THR A 34 12.40 21.68 11.40
N GLY A 35 12.20 21.99 10.12
CA GLY A 35 10.88 22.04 9.47
C GLY A 35 10.43 20.72 8.86
N PRO A 36 9.20 20.68 8.30
CA PRO A 36 8.79 19.62 7.38
C PRO A 36 9.81 19.48 6.25
N SER A 37 10.27 18.27 5.97
CA SER A 37 11.30 18.07 4.93
C SER A 37 11.04 16.85 4.06
N ASN A 38 11.10 17.06 2.75
CA ASN A 38 10.96 15.98 1.77
C ASN A 38 12.22 15.12 1.65
N ALA A 39 13.32 15.53 2.28
CA ALA A 39 14.56 14.75 2.37
C ALA A 39 14.47 13.58 3.38
N VAL A 40 13.50 13.61 4.31
CA VAL A 40 13.33 12.55 5.32
C VAL A 40 13.00 11.22 4.63
N ARG A 41 13.70 10.15 5.02
CA ARG A 41 13.46 8.79 4.52
C ARG A 41 12.57 8.02 5.46
N ILE A 42 11.54 7.39 4.91
CA ILE A 42 10.62 6.53 5.65
C ILE A 42 10.43 5.22 4.91
N ALA A 43 10.76 4.10 5.57
CA ALA A 43 10.80 2.75 4.99
C ALA A 43 11.89 2.49 3.94
N GLY A 44 12.80 3.43 3.68
CA GLY A 44 13.73 3.33 2.55
C GLY A 44 13.63 4.53 1.61
N PRO A 45 12.50 4.74 0.91
CA PRO A 45 12.32 5.91 0.06
C PRO A 45 12.26 7.21 0.86
N SER A 46 12.69 8.30 0.23
CA SER A 46 12.45 9.66 0.71
C SER A 46 10.97 10.03 0.63
N LEU A 47 10.56 11.01 1.42
CA LEU A 47 9.22 11.60 1.29
C LEU A 47 9.00 12.21 -0.08
N LEU A 48 10.04 12.78 -0.69
CA LEU A 48 9.94 13.25 -2.08
C LEU A 48 9.56 12.12 -3.04
N GLU A 49 10.22 10.96 -2.95
CA GLU A 49 9.88 9.78 -3.77
C GLU A 49 8.44 9.32 -3.55
N ARG A 50 7.94 9.39 -2.30
CA ARG A 50 6.52 9.11 -1.97
C ARG A 50 5.55 10.11 -2.58
N GLN A 51 5.89 11.40 -2.55
CA GLN A 51 5.06 12.44 -3.14
C GLN A 51 5.03 12.35 -4.66
N VAL A 52 6.14 11.96 -5.29
CA VAL A 52 6.16 11.62 -6.73
C VAL A 52 5.21 10.46 -7.00
N ASP A 53 5.24 9.40 -6.20
CA ASP A 53 4.31 8.28 -6.36
C ASP A 53 2.83 8.69 -6.18
N VAL A 54 2.52 9.58 -5.23
CA VAL A 54 1.19 10.19 -5.09
C VAL A 54 0.78 10.96 -6.35
N ALA A 55 1.69 11.79 -6.89
CA ALA A 55 1.44 12.53 -8.12
C ALA A 55 1.17 11.59 -9.31
N LEU A 56 1.96 10.53 -9.46
CA LEU A 56 1.77 9.50 -10.47
C LEU A 56 0.41 8.80 -10.31
N ALA A 57 0.00 8.47 -9.07
CA ALA A 57 -1.28 7.82 -8.78
C ALA A 57 -2.51 8.73 -9.03
N LEU A 58 -2.29 10.04 -8.99
CA LEU A 58 -3.28 11.07 -9.35
C LEU A 58 -3.26 11.42 -10.85
N GLY A 59 -2.43 10.75 -11.66
CA GLY A 59 -2.37 10.91 -13.10
C GLY A 59 -1.59 12.13 -13.58
N CYS A 60 -0.65 12.64 -12.78
CA CYS A 60 0.20 13.74 -13.21
C CYS A 60 1.17 13.29 -14.33
N GLU A 61 1.15 13.98 -15.47
CA GLU A 61 2.03 13.68 -16.63
C GLU A 61 3.34 14.47 -16.57
N ARG A 62 3.42 15.48 -15.70
CA ARG A 62 4.60 16.29 -15.45
C ARG A 62 4.76 16.59 -13.97
N ILE A 63 6.00 16.62 -13.50
CA ILE A 63 6.38 16.95 -12.14
C ILE A 63 7.41 18.08 -12.18
N LEU A 64 7.10 19.15 -11.47
CA LEU A 64 7.96 20.30 -11.24
C LEU A 64 8.50 20.22 -9.81
N LEU A 65 9.81 20.13 -9.65
CA LEU A 65 10.46 20.17 -8.35
C LEU A 65 11.07 21.55 -8.11
N SER A 66 10.56 22.25 -7.09
CA SER A 66 11.15 23.49 -6.59
C SER A 66 12.26 23.17 -5.59
N THR A 67 13.52 23.37 -5.99
CA THR A 67 14.67 23.15 -5.09
C THR A 67 15.85 24.05 -5.46
N PRO A 68 16.61 24.58 -4.48
CA PRO A 68 17.79 25.40 -4.77
C PRO A 68 18.92 24.60 -5.43
N GLN A 69 19.02 23.30 -5.12
CA GLN A 69 20.08 22.42 -5.62
C GLN A 69 19.55 21.02 -5.90
N GLN A 70 20.01 20.44 -7.02
CA GLN A 70 19.72 19.05 -7.34
C GLN A 70 20.69 18.13 -6.58
N ASP A 71 20.18 17.44 -5.56
CA ASP A 71 20.91 16.49 -4.73
C ASP A 71 20.54 15.03 -5.07
N SER A 72 21.03 14.08 -4.27
CA SER A 72 20.74 12.65 -4.49
C SER A 72 19.27 12.29 -4.27
N VAL A 73 18.54 13.04 -3.44
CA VAL A 73 17.10 12.85 -3.20
C VAL A 73 16.31 13.29 -4.43
N ALA A 74 16.63 14.46 -4.98
CA ALA A 74 16.03 14.96 -6.22
C ALA A 74 16.31 14.03 -7.42
N VAL A 75 17.54 13.50 -7.53
CA VAL A 75 17.90 12.53 -8.59
C VAL A 75 17.13 11.22 -8.46
N ALA A 76 16.96 10.69 -7.24
CA ALA A 76 16.17 9.47 -7.03
C ALA A 76 14.69 9.68 -7.41
N ALA A 77 14.11 10.82 -7.01
CA ALA A 77 12.75 11.22 -7.38
C ALA A 77 12.58 11.39 -8.90
N GLN A 78 13.57 11.97 -9.59
CA GLN A 78 13.59 12.09 -11.03
C GLN A 78 13.56 10.71 -11.71
N HIS A 79 14.45 9.80 -11.31
CA HIS A 79 14.47 8.45 -11.88
C HIS A 79 13.16 7.70 -11.64
N LEU A 80 12.51 7.90 -10.49
CA LEU A 80 11.20 7.32 -10.20
C LEU A 80 10.13 7.81 -11.17
N ALA A 81 10.09 9.11 -11.48
CA ALA A 81 9.17 9.69 -12.44
C ALA A 81 9.44 9.23 -13.88
N GLU A 82 10.71 9.23 -14.30
CA GLU A 82 11.11 8.81 -15.66
C GLU A 82 10.81 7.33 -15.94
N GLN A 83 10.97 6.46 -14.95
CA GLN A 83 10.55 5.06 -15.07
C GLN A 83 9.02 4.89 -15.27
N ALA A 84 8.22 5.94 -15.03
CA ALA A 84 6.77 5.98 -15.27
C ALA A 84 6.42 6.76 -16.54
N ASP A 85 7.43 7.13 -17.35
CA ASP A 85 7.28 7.94 -18.57
C ASP A 85 6.69 9.34 -18.29
N VAL A 86 6.94 9.88 -17.09
CA VAL A 86 6.47 11.19 -16.65
C VAL A 86 7.61 12.21 -16.70
N GLN A 87 7.32 13.40 -17.22
CA GLN A 87 8.32 14.46 -17.36
C GLN A 87 8.69 15.04 -16.00
N PHE A 88 9.97 15.03 -15.64
CA PHE A 88 10.47 15.63 -14.40
C PHE A 88 11.32 16.87 -14.71
N ARG A 89 11.00 18.01 -14.11
CA ARG A 89 11.74 19.27 -14.32
C ARG A 89 12.03 19.94 -12.98
N VAL A 90 13.30 20.29 -12.78
CA VAL A 90 13.70 21.13 -11.65
C VAL A 90 13.46 22.60 -11.98
N VAL A 91 12.81 23.31 -11.07
CA VAL A 91 12.41 24.70 -11.18
C VAL A 91 13.05 25.48 -10.02
N ARG A 92 13.64 26.64 -10.30
CA ARG A 92 14.31 27.47 -9.27
C ARG A 92 13.56 28.76 -8.94
N GLN A 93 12.61 29.15 -9.79
CA GLN A 93 11.89 30.42 -9.70
C GLN A 93 10.41 30.21 -9.99
N GLY A 94 9.55 30.89 -9.25
CA GLY A 94 8.09 30.79 -9.40
C GLY A 94 7.60 31.03 -10.85
N ARG A 95 8.23 31.96 -11.58
CA ARG A 95 7.87 32.24 -12.99
C ARG A 95 8.04 31.06 -13.94
N SER A 96 8.99 30.15 -13.69
CA SER A 96 9.16 28.97 -14.53
C SER A 96 8.04 27.94 -14.37
N ILE A 97 7.25 28.04 -13.30
CA ILE A 97 6.01 27.28 -13.12
C ILE A 97 4.97 27.77 -14.13
N LEU A 98 4.85 29.08 -14.34
CA LEU A 98 3.89 29.71 -15.27
C LEU A 98 4.11 29.27 -16.72
N GLY A 99 5.36 29.22 -17.16
CA GLY A 99 5.68 28.76 -18.53
C GLY A 99 5.47 27.26 -18.77
N SER A 100 5.12 26.49 -17.74
CA SER A 100 4.97 25.04 -17.80
C SER A 100 3.51 24.57 -17.81
N LEU A 101 2.54 25.48 -17.80
CA LEU A 101 1.11 25.20 -17.64
C LEU A 101 0.27 25.99 -18.65
N THR A 102 -0.81 25.38 -19.14
CA THR A 102 -1.86 26.06 -19.91
C THR A 102 -3.05 26.41 -19.00
N GLN A 103 -3.97 27.26 -19.45
CA GLN A 103 -5.19 27.58 -18.68
C GLN A 103 -6.09 26.37 -18.40
N GLN A 104 -6.02 25.33 -19.24
CA GLN A 104 -6.81 24.11 -19.12
C GLN A 104 -6.17 23.07 -18.20
N ASP A 105 -4.88 23.22 -17.90
CA ASP A 105 -4.14 22.27 -17.06
C ASP A 105 -4.57 22.38 -15.58
N GLU A 106 -4.24 21.36 -14.81
CA GLU A 106 -4.40 21.36 -13.36
C GLU A 106 -3.03 21.28 -12.68
N LEU A 107 -2.85 22.06 -11.63
CA LEU A 107 -1.66 22.03 -10.79
C LEU A 107 -1.98 21.38 -9.44
N LEU A 108 -1.48 20.16 -9.23
CA LEU A 108 -1.40 19.53 -7.91
C LEU A 108 -0.23 20.15 -7.15
N VAL A 109 -0.47 20.68 -5.96
CA VAL A 109 0.58 21.21 -5.07
C VAL A 109 0.57 20.42 -3.78
N LEU A 110 1.73 19.87 -3.41
CA LEU A 110 1.95 19.19 -2.14
C LEU A 110 2.98 19.96 -1.34
N THR A 111 2.69 20.20 -0.07
CA THR A 111 3.64 20.82 0.86
C THR A 111 4.78 19.88 1.19
N GLU A 112 5.90 20.46 1.59
CA GLU A 112 7.03 19.70 2.06
C GLU A 112 6.70 18.88 3.31
N GLY A 113 7.25 17.66 3.39
CA GLY A 113 7.04 16.74 4.51
C GLY A 113 5.66 16.09 4.54
N LEU A 114 4.75 16.38 3.61
CA LEU A 114 3.44 15.74 3.56
C LEU A 114 3.57 14.25 3.23
N LEU A 115 3.03 13.43 4.12
CA LEU A 115 2.94 11.99 3.97
C LEU A 115 1.47 11.55 3.86
N LEU A 116 1.17 10.84 2.76
CA LEU A 116 -0.08 10.11 2.56
C LEU A 116 0.23 8.63 2.61
N THR A 117 -0.58 7.87 3.32
CA THR A 117 -0.35 6.42 3.50
C THR A 117 -1.55 5.57 3.11
N ASP A 118 -2.70 6.20 2.87
CA ASP A 118 -3.92 5.50 2.47
C ASP A 118 -4.46 6.01 1.13
N SER A 119 -4.89 5.07 0.29
CA SER A 119 -5.38 5.40 -1.06
C SER A 119 -6.70 6.16 -1.06
N SER A 120 -7.55 6.01 -0.04
CA SER A 120 -8.82 6.76 0.08
C SER A 120 -8.58 8.27 0.27
N ALA A 121 -7.40 8.65 0.78
CA ALA A 121 -7.01 10.05 0.88
C ALA A 121 -6.79 10.68 -0.51
N LEU A 122 -6.40 9.89 -1.52
CA LEU A 122 -6.19 10.38 -2.88
C LEU A 122 -7.50 10.82 -3.54
N ASP A 123 -8.61 10.17 -3.20
CA ASP A 123 -9.92 10.49 -3.78
C ASP A 123 -10.35 11.94 -3.49
N LEU A 124 -9.83 12.53 -2.41
CA LEU A 124 -10.06 13.95 -2.09
C LEU A 124 -9.43 14.90 -3.12
N LEU A 125 -8.42 14.46 -3.87
CA LEU A 125 -7.67 15.22 -4.86
C LEU A 125 -7.96 14.77 -6.31
N ARG A 126 -8.81 13.75 -6.51
CA ARG A 126 -9.14 13.24 -7.85
C ARG A 126 -10.17 14.12 -8.55
N ASP A 127 -11.19 14.58 -7.83
CA ASP A 127 -12.43 15.17 -8.36
C ASP A 127 -12.31 16.62 -8.87
N GLY A 128 -11.09 17.09 -9.15
CA GLY A 128 -10.81 18.41 -9.74
C GLY A 128 -10.27 19.44 -8.72
N PRO A 129 -10.38 20.75 -9.02
CA PRO A 129 -9.77 21.80 -8.22
C PRO A 129 -10.33 21.89 -6.80
N VAL A 130 -9.44 21.86 -5.80
CA VAL A 130 -9.79 21.85 -4.38
C VAL A 130 -8.62 22.32 -3.52
N ILE A 131 -8.91 23.01 -2.42
CA ILE A 131 -7.95 23.29 -1.35
C ILE A 131 -8.36 22.47 -0.12
N LEU A 132 -7.49 21.57 0.34
CA LEU A 132 -7.79 20.77 1.52
C LEU A 132 -7.51 21.56 2.78
N THR A 133 -8.41 21.46 3.76
CA THR A 133 -8.37 22.26 5.00
C THR A 133 -8.59 21.41 6.24
N VAL A 134 -8.06 21.87 7.36
CA VAL A 134 -8.29 21.32 8.70
C VAL A 134 -8.66 22.47 9.66
N PRO A 135 -9.28 22.19 10.82
CA PRO A 135 -9.50 23.23 11.83
C PRO A 135 -8.19 23.91 12.24
N ALA A 136 -8.17 25.23 12.36
CA ALA A 136 -6.94 26.01 12.59
C ALA A 136 -6.14 25.55 13.81
N GLU A 137 -6.81 25.29 14.93
CA GLU A 137 -6.16 24.84 16.17
C GLU A 137 -5.48 23.47 15.99
N THR A 138 -6.18 22.52 15.35
CA THR A 138 -5.63 21.20 15.01
C THR A 138 -4.51 21.30 13.98
N GLY A 139 -4.66 22.18 12.98
CA GLY A 139 -3.65 22.39 11.95
C GLY A 139 -2.36 22.95 12.52
N ALA A 140 -2.48 23.99 13.35
CA ALA A 140 -1.34 24.65 13.98
C ALA A 140 -0.56 23.70 14.90
N SER A 141 -1.25 22.84 15.67
CA SER A 141 -0.58 21.84 16.50
C SER A 141 0.19 20.78 15.70
N GLU A 142 -0.22 20.53 14.46
CA GLU A 142 0.38 19.55 13.56
C GLU A 142 1.35 20.19 12.54
N GLY A 143 1.63 21.50 12.67
CA GLY A 143 2.59 22.22 11.82
C GLY A 143 2.05 22.69 10.46
N TYR A 144 0.73 22.61 10.24
CA TYR A 144 0.12 23.10 9.00
C TYR A 144 0.04 24.63 8.95
N GLU A 145 0.18 25.17 7.74
CA GLU A 145 0.06 26.61 7.51
C GLU A 145 -1.37 27.10 7.77
N ARG A 146 -1.48 28.19 8.52
CA ARG A 146 -2.79 28.74 8.91
C ARG A 146 -3.34 29.62 7.79
N LEU A 147 -4.57 29.37 7.36
CA LEU A 147 -5.23 30.10 6.27
C LEU A 147 -6.02 31.32 6.78
N ASP A 148 -6.74 31.14 7.88
CA ASP A 148 -7.53 32.19 8.51
C ASP A 148 -7.74 31.88 10.01
N ARG A 149 -8.76 32.50 10.61
CA ARG A 149 -9.06 32.31 12.02
C ARG A 149 -9.41 30.85 12.34
N ASP A 150 -10.17 30.18 11.47
CA ASP A 150 -10.86 28.93 11.75
C ASP A 150 -10.26 27.73 10.99
N LYS A 151 -9.49 28.00 9.92
CA LYS A 151 -8.91 26.97 9.06
C LYS A 151 -7.40 27.07 8.90
N ALA A 152 -6.78 25.91 8.72
CA ALA A 152 -5.42 25.73 8.25
C ALA A 152 -5.41 24.88 6.98
N TRP A 153 -4.37 25.05 6.16
CA TRP A 153 -4.17 24.32 4.92
C TRP A 153 -3.67 22.92 5.22
N ALA A 154 -4.36 21.90 4.74
CA ALA A 154 -3.98 20.50 4.99
C ALA A 154 -2.75 20.05 4.17
N GLY A 155 -2.00 20.96 3.55
CA GLY A 155 -0.78 20.64 2.84
C GLY A 155 -0.95 20.12 1.41
N ALA A 156 -2.18 20.01 0.90
CA ALA A 156 -2.42 19.67 -0.50
C ALA A 156 -3.53 20.52 -1.13
N MET A 157 -3.37 20.82 -2.42
CA MET A 157 -4.39 21.48 -3.23
C MET A 157 -4.26 21.10 -4.70
N VAL A 158 -5.36 21.21 -5.44
CA VAL A 158 -5.40 21.17 -6.90
C VAL A 158 -5.95 22.51 -7.37
N LEU A 159 -5.18 23.22 -8.20
CA LEU A 159 -5.55 24.52 -8.74
C LEU A 159 -5.72 24.44 -10.25
N PRO A 160 -6.69 25.15 -10.85
CA PRO A 160 -6.80 25.21 -12.30
C PRO A 160 -5.77 26.18 -12.87
N GLY A 161 -5.24 25.89 -14.06
CA GLY A 161 -4.18 26.64 -14.73
C GLY A 161 -4.43 28.14 -14.81
N ARG A 162 -5.68 28.55 -15.05
CA ARG A 162 -6.10 29.97 -15.08
C ARG A 162 -5.81 30.77 -13.79
N VAL A 163 -5.70 30.11 -12.63
CA VAL A 163 -5.39 30.78 -11.35
C VAL A 163 -3.93 31.25 -11.32
N LEU A 164 -3.06 30.57 -12.06
CA LEU A 164 -1.64 30.89 -12.09
C LEU A 164 -1.32 32.22 -12.78
N GLU A 165 -2.20 32.72 -13.65
CA GLU A 165 -2.03 34.05 -14.27
C GLU A 165 -1.90 35.17 -13.23
N GLN A 166 -2.51 34.99 -12.05
CA GLN A 166 -2.41 35.95 -10.95
C GLN A 166 -1.02 36.00 -10.31
N LEU A 167 -0.18 34.98 -10.51
CA LEU A 167 1.18 34.95 -9.98
C LEU A 167 2.16 35.81 -10.81
N ASP A 168 1.85 36.13 -12.07
CA ASP A 168 2.73 36.99 -12.90
C ASP A 168 2.85 38.41 -12.32
N ALA A 169 1.86 38.83 -11.54
CA ALA A 169 1.86 40.09 -10.81
C ALA A 169 2.64 40.04 -9.47
N LEU A 170 3.10 38.86 -9.04
CA LEU A 170 3.78 38.70 -7.75
C LEU A 170 5.29 38.90 -7.88
N PRO A 171 5.92 39.59 -6.91
CA PRO A 171 7.37 39.68 -6.78
C PRO A 171 8.10 38.33 -6.75
N ASP A 172 9.34 38.29 -7.25
CA ASP A 172 10.15 37.06 -7.39
C ASP A 172 10.61 36.47 -6.04
N ASP A 173 10.49 37.22 -4.95
CA ASP A 173 10.92 36.86 -3.60
C ASP A 173 9.83 36.18 -2.76
N ILE A 174 8.59 36.09 -3.26
CA ILE A 174 7.49 35.44 -2.53
C ILE A 174 7.60 33.92 -2.65
N GLU A 175 7.39 33.23 -1.52
CA GLU A 175 7.29 31.78 -1.46
C GLU A 175 6.18 31.25 -2.39
N PRO A 176 6.50 30.40 -3.39
CA PRO A 176 5.55 30.01 -4.44
C PRO A 176 4.27 29.34 -3.94
N VAL A 177 4.37 28.52 -2.89
CA VAL A 177 3.23 27.77 -2.34
C VAL A 177 2.24 28.71 -1.65
N ALA A 178 2.74 29.61 -0.80
CA ALA A 178 1.92 30.63 -0.13
C ALA A 178 1.24 31.58 -1.15
N ALA A 179 1.96 31.95 -2.21
CA ALA A 179 1.43 32.71 -3.33
C ALA A 179 0.27 31.98 -4.05
N LEU A 180 0.46 30.70 -4.35
CA LEU A 180 -0.54 29.84 -4.97
C LEU A 180 -1.78 29.66 -4.08
N LEU A 181 -1.61 29.50 -2.77
CA LEU A 181 -2.72 29.43 -1.81
C LEU A 181 -3.56 30.70 -1.85
N ARG A 182 -2.89 31.85 -1.80
CA ARG A 182 -3.57 33.15 -1.87
C ARG A 182 -4.31 33.34 -3.20
N ALA A 183 -3.69 32.99 -4.32
CA ALA A 183 -4.31 33.07 -5.65
C ALA A 183 -5.53 32.12 -5.75
N GLY A 184 -5.39 30.87 -5.31
CA GLY A 184 -6.46 29.88 -5.29
C GLY A 184 -7.67 30.33 -4.48
N ARG A 185 -7.46 30.86 -3.28
CA ARG A 185 -8.54 31.40 -2.44
C ARG A 185 -9.17 32.65 -3.06
N SER A 186 -8.36 33.56 -3.61
CA SER A 186 -8.85 34.78 -4.25
C SER A 186 -9.69 34.47 -5.51
N ALA A 187 -9.36 33.39 -6.21
CA ALA A 187 -10.12 32.88 -7.35
C ALA A 187 -11.35 32.03 -6.96
N GLY A 188 -11.61 31.82 -5.67
CA GLY A 188 -12.76 31.07 -5.18
C GLY A 188 -12.69 29.56 -5.43
N VAL A 189 -11.48 28.98 -5.48
CA VAL A 189 -11.33 27.51 -5.52
C VAL A 189 -11.96 26.89 -4.27
N GLY A 190 -12.72 25.80 -4.46
CA GLY A 190 -13.47 25.17 -3.38
C GLY A 190 -12.56 24.66 -2.26
N GLU A 191 -12.95 24.91 -1.02
CA GLU A 191 -12.26 24.38 0.16
C GLU A 191 -12.99 23.12 0.67
N LYS A 192 -12.26 22.02 0.90
CA LYS A 192 -12.83 20.77 1.43
C LYS A 192 -12.14 20.43 2.75
N ALA A 193 -12.94 20.16 3.78
CA ALA A 193 -12.41 19.73 5.07
C ALA A 193 -11.89 18.29 4.96
N LEU A 194 -10.69 18.05 5.48
CA LEU A 194 -10.12 16.72 5.60
C LEU A 194 -10.93 15.92 6.63
N PRO A 195 -11.34 14.66 6.34
CA PRO A 195 -12.01 13.82 7.31
C PRO A 195 -11.14 13.67 8.59
N PRO A 196 -11.71 13.86 9.79
CA PRO A 196 -10.94 13.87 11.04
C PRO A 196 -10.29 12.51 11.34
N ASP A 197 -10.84 11.42 10.79
CA ASP A 197 -10.29 10.08 10.95
C ASP A 197 -8.94 9.91 10.26
N LEU A 198 -8.70 10.62 9.15
CA LEU A 198 -7.39 10.58 8.47
C LEU A 198 -6.29 11.20 9.33
N LEU A 199 -6.58 12.30 10.03
CA LEU A 199 -5.65 12.93 10.97
C LEU A 199 -5.44 12.05 12.21
N LYS A 200 -6.54 11.57 12.83
CA LYS A 200 -6.48 10.74 14.04
C LYS A 200 -5.71 9.44 13.82
N LYS A 201 -5.88 8.81 12.64
CA LYS A 201 -5.16 7.60 12.26
C LYS A 201 -3.76 7.89 11.69
N ARG A 202 -3.32 9.16 11.62
CA ARG A 202 -2.10 9.63 10.94
C ARG A 202 -1.94 9.04 9.53
N LEU A 203 -3.03 8.96 8.79
CA LEU A 203 -3.02 8.63 7.37
C LEU A 203 -2.70 9.84 6.48
N TRP A 204 -2.72 11.02 7.11
CA TRP A 204 -2.40 12.32 6.55
C TRP A 204 -1.64 13.13 7.60
N SER A 205 -0.34 13.36 7.40
CA SER A 205 0.52 14.00 8.40
C SER A 205 1.70 14.75 7.78
N LEU A 206 2.22 15.75 8.47
CA LEU A 206 3.51 16.38 8.15
C LEU A 206 4.63 15.70 8.94
N VAL A 207 5.73 15.39 8.25
CA VAL A 207 6.90 14.78 8.83
C VAL A 207 8.05 15.77 8.82
N THR A 208 8.66 15.97 9.99
CA THR A 208 9.76 16.92 10.22
C THR A 208 11.09 16.20 10.41
N THR A 209 12.18 16.96 10.39
CA THR A 209 13.55 16.44 10.58
C THR A 209 13.86 16.03 12.03
N GLU A 210 13.31 16.73 13.02
CA GLU A 210 13.58 16.50 14.45
C GLU A 210 12.80 15.30 15.02
N THR A 211 11.60 15.09 14.50
CA THR A 211 10.77 13.95 14.82
C THR A 211 10.37 13.28 13.51
N PRO A 212 11.20 12.36 12.98
CA PRO A 212 10.71 11.30 12.13
C PRO A 212 9.83 10.39 13.01
N GLU A 213 8.75 10.94 13.54
CA GLU A 213 7.72 10.23 14.27
C GLU A 213 7.20 9.19 13.29
N GLU A 214 7.38 7.92 13.65
CA GLU A 214 6.95 6.82 12.80
C GLU A 214 5.46 7.00 12.51
N PRO A 215 5.07 7.19 11.24
CA PRO A 215 3.67 7.34 10.90
C PRO A 215 2.90 6.12 11.43
N THR A 216 1.68 6.30 11.93
CA THR A 216 0.85 5.17 12.42
C THR A 216 0.63 4.12 11.32
N SER A 217 0.85 4.49 10.07
CA SER A 217 0.83 3.58 8.92
C SER A 217 1.97 2.56 8.94
N PHE A 218 3.08 2.87 9.63
CA PHE A 218 4.14 1.92 9.98
C PHE A 218 3.75 1.00 11.13
N SER A 219 2.94 1.50 12.08
CA SER A 219 2.33 0.62 13.09
C SER A 219 1.21 -0.24 12.49
N SER A 220 0.66 0.14 11.33
CA SER A 220 -0.25 -0.68 10.54
C SER A 220 0.42 -1.48 9.40
N VAL A 221 1.75 -1.54 9.34
CA VAL A 221 2.47 -2.51 8.48
C VAL A 221 2.11 -3.91 8.97
N GLY A 222 1.31 -4.65 8.18
CA GLY A 222 0.70 -5.91 8.63
C GLY A 222 -0.49 -5.70 9.60
N HIS A 223 -1.15 -4.54 9.55
CA HIS A 223 -2.53 -4.37 10.02
C HIS A 223 -3.36 -3.91 8.83
N ASP A 224 -3.61 -4.84 7.93
CA ASP A 224 -4.92 -4.82 7.29
C ASP A 224 -5.94 -5.02 8.43
N GLU A 225 -7.01 -4.19 8.53
CA GLU A 225 -8.14 -4.43 9.46
C GLU A 225 -8.72 -5.86 9.29
N HIS A 226 -8.33 -6.47 8.18
CA HIS A 226 -8.64 -7.75 7.61
C HIS A 226 -7.63 -8.88 7.89
N GLU A 227 -6.49 -8.69 8.56
CA GLU A 227 -5.54 -9.77 8.88
C GLU A 227 -5.95 -10.61 10.09
N SER A 228 -5.62 -11.92 10.10
CA SER A 228 -5.93 -12.79 11.25
C SER A 228 -5.09 -12.43 12.48
N VAL A 229 -5.52 -12.91 13.65
CA VAL A 229 -4.83 -12.69 14.92
C VAL A 229 -3.38 -13.20 14.88
N LEU A 230 -3.08 -14.29 14.16
CA LEU A 230 -1.73 -14.84 14.10
C LEU A 230 -0.80 -14.02 13.22
N ALA A 231 -1.27 -13.58 12.04
CA ALA A 231 -0.52 -12.64 11.20
C ALA A 231 -0.34 -11.30 11.93
N ARG A 232 -1.38 -10.80 12.60
CA ARG A 232 -1.33 -9.56 13.35
C ARG A 232 -0.30 -9.57 14.48
N VAL A 233 -0.20 -10.69 15.21
CA VAL A 233 0.72 -10.83 16.35
C VAL A 233 2.15 -11.11 15.89
N ALA A 234 2.36 -11.86 14.80
CA ALA A 234 3.69 -12.27 14.35
C ALA A 234 4.27 -11.39 13.23
N VAL A 235 3.47 -11.08 12.20
CA VAL A 235 3.92 -10.33 11.00
C VAL A 235 4.12 -8.86 11.32
N GLY A 236 3.19 -8.21 12.03
CA GLY A 236 3.29 -6.77 12.31
C GLY A 236 4.61 -6.33 12.99
N PRO A 237 5.04 -6.98 14.10
CA PRO A 237 6.33 -6.66 14.73
C PRO A 237 7.53 -6.98 13.84
N ILE A 238 7.51 -8.11 13.14
CA ILE A 238 8.63 -8.57 12.30
C ILE A 238 8.77 -7.66 11.07
N ALA A 239 7.67 -7.35 10.40
CA ALA A 239 7.64 -6.46 9.24
C ALA A 239 8.09 -5.06 9.62
N ARG A 240 7.70 -4.52 10.79
CA ARG A 240 8.25 -3.24 11.30
C ARG A 240 9.77 -3.27 11.46
N VAL A 241 10.31 -4.34 12.04
CA VAL A 241 11.75 -4.53 12.21
C VAL A 241 12.46 -4.65 10.85
N ILE A 242 11.85 -5.34 9.88
CA ILE A 242 12.37 -5.47 8.52
C ILE A 242 12.35 -4.13 7.78
N VAL A 243 11.29 -3.35 7.91
CA VAL A 243 11.18 -2.02 7.30
C VAL A 243 12.27 -1.07 7.85
N ARG A 244 12.59 -1.16 9.15
CA ARG A 244 13.71 -0.42 9.75
C ARG A 244 15.09 -0.91 9.29
N LYS A 245 15.20 -2.20 8.98
CA LYS A 245 16.45 -2.84 8.55
C LYS A 245 16.19 -3.68 7.32
N PRO A 246 16.19 -3.10 6.10
CA PRO A 246 15.82 -3.81 4.87
C PRO A 246 16.70 -5.03 4.60
N ARG A 247 17.92 -5.09 5.17
CA ARG A 247 18.77 -6.29 5.16
C ARG A 247 18.10 -7.52 5.79
N LEU A 248 17.18 -7.33 6.74
CA LEU A 248 16.41 -8.40 7.37
C LEU A 248 15.30 -8.95 6.47
N ALA A 249 14.93 -8.26 5.39
CA ALA A 249 13.99 -8.80 4.41
C ALA A 249 14.59 -10.07 3.78
N GLY A 250 15.89 -10.04 3.45
CA GLY A 250 16.61 -11.21 2.99
C GLY A 250 16.66 -12.33 4.02
N VAL A 251 16.74 -12.00 5.31
CA VAL A 251 16.69 -12.99 6.41
C VAL A 251 15.30 -13.63 6.50
N ALA A 252 14.22 -12.85 6.41
CA ALA A 252 12.85 -13.40 6.42
C ALA A 252 12.60 -14.35 5.23
N LEU A 253 13.10 -13.99 4.04
CA LEU A 253 13.06 -14.87 2.88
C LEU A 253 13.91 -16.13 3.08
N ALA A 254 15.13 -16.00 3.63
CA ALA A 254 16.01 -17.13 3.91
C ALA A 254 15.41 -18.09 4.94
N VAL A 255 14.85 -17.56 6.03
CA VAL A 255 14.11 -18.33 7.03
C VAL A 255 12.93 -19.05 6.38
N GLY A 256 12.15 -18.33 5.55
CA GLY A 256 11.04 -18.92 4.80
C GLY A 256 11.48 -20.09 3.91
N GLY A 257 12.59 -19.92 3.19
CA GLY A 257 13.19 -20.94 2.34
C GLY A 257 13.72 -22.14 3.12
N VAL A 258 14.44 -21.91 4.22
CA VAL A 258 15.00 -22.97 5.08
C VAL A 258 13.89 -23.83 5.68
N PHE A 259 12.81 -23.22 6.20
CA PHE A 259 11.68 -23.98 6.74
C PHE A 259 10.91 -24.74 5.65
N SER A 260 10.80 -24.18 4.44
CA SER A 260 10.19 -24.88 3.30
C SER A 260 11.01 -26.10 2.89
N LEU A 261 12.34 -25.97 2.79
CA LEU A 261 13.24 -27.08 2.49
C LEU A 261 13.27 -28.11 3.63
N GLY A 262 13.25 -27.65 4.89
CA GLY A 262 13.16 -28.49 6.07
C GLY A 262 11.88 -29.32 6.10
N ALA A 263 10.73 -28.74 5.72
CA ALA A 263 9.46 -29.47 5.61
C ALA A 263 9.56 -30.62 4.59
N VAL A 264 10.19 -30.39 3.44
CA VAL A 264 10.43 -31.44 2.43
C VAL A 264 11.32 -32.57 3.00
N GLY A 265 12.41 -32.21 3.68
CA GLY A 265 13.31 -33.18 4.31
C GLY A 265 12.64 -34.00 5.42
N LEU A 266 11.76 -33.39 6.21
CA LEU A 266 11.01 -34.07 7.27
C LEU A 266 10.00 -35.08 6.72
N VAL A 267 9.36 -34.76 5.59
CA VAL A 267 8.49 -35.72 4.89
C VAL A 267 9.27 -36.92 4.38
N ALA A 268 10.47 -36.70 3.82
CA ALA A 268 11.32 -37.81 3.38
C ALA A 268 11.69 -38.78 4.53
N ASN A 269 11.68 -38.29 5.77
CA ASN A 269 11.93 -39.08 6.98
C ASN A 269 10.63 -39.59 7.63
N SER A 270 9.47 -39.49 6.97
CA SER A 270 8.15 -39.93 7.46
C SER A 270 7.61 -39.13 8.65
N TRP A 271 7.97 -37.85 8.79
CA TRP A 271 7.52 -36.98 9.89
C TRP A 271 6.56 -35.86 9.39
N PRO A 272 5.37 -36.20 8.83
CA PRO A 272 4.47 -35.23 8.19
C PRO A 272 3.93 -34.16 9.13
N ALA A 273 3.74 -34.48 10.41
CA ALA A 273 3.18 -33.54 11.38
C ALA A 273 4.12 -32.36 11.65
N ILE A 274 5.42 -32.65 11.77
CA ILE A 274 6.44 -31.63 12.01
C ILE A 274 6.67 -30.84 10.71
N ALA A 275 6.62 -31.50 9.56
CA ALA A 275 6.65 -30.81 8.26
C ALA A 275 5.51 -29.79 8.12
N ALA A 276 4.28 -30.14 8.51
CA ALA A 276 3.13 -29.23 8.50
C ALA A 276 3.34 -28.03 9.42
N LEU A 277 3.92 -28.24 10.62
CA LEU A 277 4.24 -27.14 11.53
C LEU A 277 5.36 -26.23 11.01
N CYS A 278 6.35 -26.76 10.28
CA CYS A 278 7.39 -25.96 9.64
C CYS A 278 6.86 -25.03 8.55
N LEU A 279 5.69 -25.31 7.94
CA LEU A 279 5.09 -24.42 6.95
C LEU A 279 4.57 -23.11 7.54
N VAL A 280 4.24 -23.08 8.83
CA VAL A 280 3.74 -21.89 9.52
C VAL A 280 4.79 -20.77 9.54
N PRO A 281 6.01 -20.96 10.08
CA PRO A 281 7.06 -19.94 9.99
C PRO A 281 7.50 -19.70 8.54
N ALA A 282 7.38 -20.68 7.63
CA ALA A 282 7.72 -20.49 6.22
C ALA A 282 6.81 -19.45 5.55
N LEU A 283 5.48 -19.60 5.73
CA LEU A 283 4.48 -18.69 5.19
C LEU A 283 4.55 -17.31 5.86
N LEU A 284 4.73 -17.27 7.18
CA LEU A 284 4.89 -16.00 7.92
C LEU A 284 6.12 -15.22 7.44
N GLY A 285 7.26 -15.89 7.25
CA GLY A 285 8.48 -15.26 6.74
C GLY A 285 8.30 -14.70 5.34
N LEU A 286 7.65 -15.47 4.45
CA LEU A 286 7.37 -15.05 3.08
C LEU A 286 6.39 -13.87 3.01
N ARG A 287 5.31 -13.88 3.81
CA ARG A 287 4.36 -12.76 3.89
C ARG A 287 5.00 -11.51 4.48
N SER A 288 5.82 -11.66 5.52
CA SER A 288 6.59 -10.56 6.10
C SER A 288 7.56 -9.96 5.08
N TRP A 289 8.17 -10.80 4.22
CA TRP A 289 9.01 -10.34 3.12
C TRP A 289 8.21 -9.58 2.05
N VAL A 290 7.05 -10.10 1.63
CA VAL A 290 6.17 -9.41 0.65
C VAL A 290 5.71 -8.07 1.20
N ALA A 291 5.20 -8.04 2.43
CA ALA A 291 4.77 -6.80 3.09
C ALA A 291 5.93 -5.81 3.22
N ALA A 292 7.09 -6.25 3.70
CA ALA A 292 8.26 -5.37 3.78
C ALA A 292 8.67 -4.81 2.40
N ARG A 293 8.60 -5.63 1.35
CA ARG A 293 8.94 -5.21 -0.01
C ARG A 293 7.99 -4.14 -0.53
N SER A 294 6.68 -4.26 -0.29
CA SER A 294 5.70 -3.26 -0.73
C SER A 294 5.88 -1.91 0.00
N PHE A 295 6.47 -1.91 1.20
CA PHE A 295 6.83 -0.68 1.91
C PHE A 295 8.19 -0.11 1.46
N VAL A 296 9.17 -0.94 1.10
CA VAL A 296 10.44 -0.45 0.56
C VAL A 296 10.25 0.08 -0.87
N ASP A 297 9.24 -0.41 -1.59
CA ASP A 297 8.89 0.13 -2.89
C ASP A 297 8.38 1.57 -2.76
N ALA A 298 9.02 2.47 -3.49
CA ALA A 298 8.63 3.86 -3.54
C ALA A 298 7.30 4.06 -4.27
N ARG A 299 6.93 3.12 -5.17
CA ARG A 299 5.68 3.16 -5.95
C ARG A 299 4.52 2.46 -5.25
N HIS A 300 4.12 2.94 -4.09
CA HIS A 300 3.06 2.34 -3.30
C HIS A 300 1.66 2.53 -3.91
N PHE A 301 1.37 3.70 -4.47
CA PHE A 301 0.06 4.07 -5.00
C PHE A 301 -0.04 3.95 -6.52
N SER A 302 1.01 4.36 -7.25
CA SER A 302 0.96 4.46 -8.72
C SER A 302 1.20 3.13 -9.41
N SER A 303 2.03 2.27 -8.81
CA SER A 303 2.07 0.88 -9.21
C SER A 303 0.91 0.18 -8.53
N ARG A 304 0.04 -0.50 -9.29
CA ARG A 304 -0.66 -1.64 -8.71
C ARG A 304 0.49 -2.55 -8.27
N PRO A 305 0.68 -2.84 -6.98
CA PRO A 305 1.69 -3.82 -6.60
C PRO A 305 1.24 -5.11 -7.25
N ARG A 306 1.84 -5.42 -8.40
CA ARG A 306 1.71 -6.71 -9.04
C ARG A 306 2.66 -7.58 -8.24
N ASP A 307 2.33 -7.77 -6.95
CA ASP A 307 2.92 -8.74 -6.05
C ASP A 307 2.49 -10.14 -6.47
N TRP A 308 2.25 -10.36 -7.77
CA TRP A 308 1.99 -11.65 -8.35
C TRP A 308 3.14 -12.60 -8.00
N VAL A 309 4.39 -12.12 -7.92
CA VAL A 309 5.53 -12.91 -7.46
C VAL A 309 5.35 -13.35 -6.01
N GLY A 310 4.96 -12.43 -5.12
CA GLY A 310 4.69 -12.73 -3.71
C GLY A 310 3.50 -13.69 -3.54
N GLN A 311 2.41 -13.43 -4.24
CA GLN A 311 1.21 -14.27 -4.23
C GLN A 311 1.47 -15.66 -4.83
N VAL A 312 2.25 -15.75 -5.91
CA VAL A 312 2.66 -17.02 -6.52
C VAL A 312 3.58 -17.77 -5.56
N ALA A 313 4.55 -17.09 -4.94
CA ALA A 313 5.43 -17.73 -3.96
C ALA A 313 4.62 -18.30 -2.77
N VAL A 314 3.66 -17.55 -2.22
CA VAL A 314 2.79 -18.02 -1.14
C VAL A 314 1.96 -19.22 -1.59
N ARG A 315 1.37 -19.19 -2.79
CA ARG A 315 0.61 -20.32 -3.35
C ARG A 315 1.48 -21.54 -3.64
N LEU A 316 2.71 -21.34 -4.10
CA LEU A 316 3.67 -22.42 -4.34
C LEU A 316 4.08 -23.08 -3.04
N THR A 317 4.43 -22.32 -2.00
CA THR A 317 4.76 -22.86 -0.67
C THR A 317 3.60 -23.66 -0.10
N ASP A 318 2.38 -23.18 -0.26
CA ASP A 318 1.18 -23.88 0.18
C ASP A 318 0.93 -25.18 -0.61
N GLY A 319 1.10 -25.16 -1.93
CA GLY A 319 1.02 -26.35 -2.78
C GLY A 319 2.11 -27.39 -2.46
N ILE A 320 3.33 -26.94 -2.19
CA ILE A 320 4.43 -27.79 -1.69
C ILE A 320 4.02 -28.42 -0.37
N GLY A 321 3.41 -27.65 0.53
CA GLY A 321 2.90 -28.15 1.80
C GLY A 321 1.86 -29.24 1.67
N VAL A 322 0.91 -29.10 0.75
CA VAL A 322 -0.13 -30.12 0.49
C VAL A 322 0.48 -31.39 -0.11
N ALA A 323 1.41 -31.25 -1.06
CA ALA A 323 2.12 -32.38 -1.63
C ALA A 323 2.96 -33.12 -0.57
N ALA A 324 3.66 -32.37 0.27
CA ALA A 324 4.43 -32.88 1.40
C ALA A 324 3.53 -33.64 2.40
N LEU A 325 2.40 -33.06 2.79
CA LEU A 325 1.42 -33.71 3.66
C LEU A 325 0.88 -35.00 3.04
N LEU A 326 0.52 -34.98 1.75
CA LEU A 326 0.04 -36.17 1.04
C LEU A 326 1.07 -37.29 1.06
N VAL A 327 2.32 -36.99 0.69
CA VAL A 327 3.40 -38.00 0.67
C VAL A 327 3.61 -38.60 2.04
N GLY A 328 3.60 -37.79 3.10
CA GLY A 328 3.76 -38.32 4.46
C GLY A 328 2.52 -39.05 4.99
N LEU A 329 1.31 -38.72 4.54
CA LEU A 329 0.11 -39.49 4.89
C LEU A 329 0.06 -40.83 4.16
N LEU A 330 0.63 -40.94 2.96
CA LEU A 330 0.74 -42.20 2.20
C LEU A 330 1.63 -43.24 2.87
N THR A 331 2.49 -42.85 3.83
CA THR A 331 3.28 -43.81 4.61
C THR A 331 2.49 -44.41 5.79
N ILE A 332 1.35 -43.82 6.14
CA ILE A 332 0.55 -44.17 7.32
C ILE A 332 -0.82 -44.75 6.92
N PHE A 333 -1.44 -44.21 5.88
CA PHE A 333 -2.80 -44.52 5.44
C PHE A 333 -2.84 -45.05 4.01
N ASP A 334 -3.97 -45.66 3.63
CA ASP A 334 -4.21 -46.03 2.23
C ASP A 334 -4.33 -44.79 1.33
N VAL A 335 -4.14 -45.00 0.02
CA VAL A 335 -4.12 -43.93 -0.98
C VAL A 335 -5.39 -43.08 -0.94
N LYS A 336 -6.58 -43.68 -0.79
CA LYS A 336 -7.85 -42.94 -0.81
C LYS A 336 -7.99 -42.07 0.43
N THR A 337 -7.67 -42.63 1.60
CA THR A 337 -7.70 -41.90 2.87
C THR A 337 -6.66 -40.79 2.89
N ALA A 338 -5.42 -41.03 2.45
CA ALA A 338 -4.38 -40.01 2.38
C ALA A 338 -4.77 -38.83 1.46
N VAL A 339 -5.32 -39.13 0.28
CA VAL A 339 -5.82 -38.10 -0.65
C VAL A 339 -6.95 -37.30 -0.03
N TYR A 340 -7.91 -37.97 0.62
CA TYR A 340 -9.02 -37.29 1.31
C TYR A 340 -8.52 -36.37 2.42
N LEU A 341 -7.65 -36.87 3.31
CA LEU A 341 -7.09 -36.16 4.45
C LEU A 341 -6.24 -34.94 4.05
N ALA A 342 -5.60 -34.96 2.88
CA ALA A 342 -4.78 -33.86 2.40
C ALA A 342 -5.60 -32.82 1.61
N PHE A 343 -6.34 -33.24 0.58
CA PHE A 343 -6.93 -32.33 -0.39
C PHE A 343 -8.27 -31.75 0.03
N VAL A 344 -9.16 -32.55 0.62
CA VAL A 344 -10.52 -32.10 0.98
C VAL A 344 -10.50 -30.98 2.01
N PRO A 345 -9.84 -31.11 3.18
CA PRO A 345 -9.82 -30.04 4.16
C PRO A 345 -9.06 -28.81 3.64
N HIS A 346 -7.97 -29.01 2.87
CA HIS A 346 -7.25 -27.90 2.26
C HIS A 346 -8.11 -27.12 1.27
N PHE A 347 -8.81 -27.81 0.37
CA PHE A 347 -9.70 -27.20 -0.63
C PHE A 347 -10.86 -26.47 0.03
N CYS A 348 -11.53 -27.10 1.01
CA CYS A 348 -12.57 -26.44 1.79
C CYS A 348 -12.06 -25.19 2.52
N TRP A 349 -10.84 -25.24 3.06
CA TRP A 349 -10.22 -24.08 3.72
C TRP A 349 -9.87 -22.98 2.72
N THR A 350 -9.27 -23.30 1.58
CA THR A 350 -8.94 -22.29 0.54
C THR A 350 -10.19 -21.64 -0.02
N LEU A 351 -11.25 -22.42 -0.24
CA LEU A 351 -12.54 -21.89 -0.67
C LEU A 351 -13.14 -20.98 0.42
N ALA A 352 -13.06 -21.39 1.69
CA ALA A 352 -13.47 -20.55 2.80
C ALA A 352 -12.68 -19.23 2.88
N CYS A 353 -11.37 -19.23 2.58
CA CYS A 353 -10.57 -18.00 2.50
C CYS A 353 -11.07 -17.02 1.43
N GLN A 354 -11.61 -17.54 0.31
CA GLN A 354 -12.10 -16.69 -0.79
C GLN A 354 -13.45 -16.03 -0.47
N PHE A 355 -14.31 -16.71 0.28
CA PHE A 355 -15.68 -16.25 0.54
C PHE A 355 -15.88 -15.64 1.95
N SER A 356 -15.11 -16.10 2.95
CA SER A 356 -15.34 -15.79 4.35
C SER A 356 -14.64 -14.53 4.85
N HIS A 357 -15.44 -13.67 5.49
CA HIS A 357 -14.98 -12.48 6.20
C HIS A 357 -14.61 -12.78 7.66
N GLY A 358 -14.69 -14.04 8.10
CA GLY A 358 -14.36 -14.43 9.47
C GLY A 358 -12.85 -14.47 9.72
N TYR A 359 -12.41 -13.98 10.88
CA TYR A 359 -11.01 -13.90 11.28
C TYR A 359 -10.24 -15.24 11.22
N LEU A 360 -10.94 -16.37 11.41
CA LEU A 360 -10.33 -17.71 11.43
C LEU A 360 -9.91 -18.20 10.04
N PHE A 361 -10.70 -17.87 9.01
CA PHE A 361 -10.53 -18.41 7.65
C PHE A 361 -9.73 -17.50 6.72
N ARG A 362 -9.23 -16.38 7.24
CA ARG A 362 -8.50 -15.41 6.42
C ARG A 362 -7.08 -15.85 6.08
N ASP A 363 -6.53 -16.72 6.92
CA ASP A 363 -5.13 -17.12 6.91
C ASP A 363 -4.95 -18.63 6.73
N ARG A 364 -3.95 -18.99 5.93
CA ARG A 364 -3.59 -20.38 5.59
C ARG A 364 -2.77 -21.04 6.70
N GLU A 365 -2.15 -20.22 7.54
CA GLU A 365 -1.30 -20.60 8.67
C GLU A 365 -2.12 -21.34 9.74
N SER A 366 -3.36 -20.90 10.00
CA SER A 366 -4.29 -21.56 10.92
C SER A 366 -4.61 -22.99 10.52
N PHE A 367 -4.72 -23.25 9.21
CA PHE A 367 -4.93 -24.59 8.67
C PHE A 367 -3.72 -25.49 8.97
N TRP A 368 -2.51 -25.01 8.65
CA TRP A 368 -1.27 -25.77 8.88
C TRP A 368 -0.99 -26.01 10.37
N LEU A 369 -1.30 -25.05 11.25
CA LEU A 369 -1.24 -25.24 12.70
C LEU A 369 -2.21 -26.32 13.18
N LEU A 370 -3.47 -26.27 12.73
CA LEU A 370 -4.49 -27.25 13.13
C LEU A 370 -4.11 -28.67 12.67
N VAL A 371 -3.74 -28.83 11.40
CA VAL A 371 -3.34 -30.13 10.83
C VAL A 371 -2.04 -30.63 11.46
N GLY A 372 -1.05 -29.75 11.66
CA GLY A 372 0.21 -30.12 12.29
C GLY A 372 0.05 -30.53 13.75
N ALA A 373 -0.71 -29.78 14.55
CA ALA A 373 -0.94 -30.09 15.96
C ALA A 373 -1.73 -31.38 16.16
N THR A 374 -2.79 -31.59 15.36
CA THR A 374 -3.59 -32.83 15.42
C THR A 374 -2.80 -34.03 14.90
N GLY A 375 -1.98 -33.84 13.86
CA GLY A 375 -1.06 -34.85 13.37
C GLY A 375 0.00 -35.27 14.39
N LEU A 376 0.57 -34.32 15.13
CA LEU A 376 1.54 -34.61 16.22
C LEU A 376 0.91 -35.45 17.33
N ALA A 377 -0.35 -35.19 17.64
CA ALA A 377 -1.11 -35.96 18.61
C ALA A 377 -1.64 -37.30 18.06
N GLY A 378 -1.36 -37.63 16.79
CA GLY A 378 -1.83 -38.85 16.12
C GLY A 378 -3.29 -38.81 15.66
N PHE A 379 -3.99 -37.69 15.82
CA PHE A 379 -5.41 -37.53 15.54
C PHE A 379 -5.70 -36.98 14.12
N TRP A 380 -5.06 -37.55 13.09
CA TRP A 380 -5.17 -37.09 11.69
C TRP A 380 -6.61 -37.00 11.15
N LEU A 381 -7.43 -38.02 11.42
CA LEU A 381 -8.83 -38.07 11.00
C LEU A 381 -9.67 -36.98 11.69
N ALA A 382 -9.50 -36.81 13.00
CA ALA A 382 -10.23 -35.79 13.75
C ALA A 382 -9.81 -34.38 13.31
N GLY A 383 -8.50 -34.16 13.11
CA GLY A 383 -7.97 -32.88 12.65
C GLY A 383 -8.46 -32.48 11.26
N SER A 384 -8.40 -33.39 10.30
CA SER A 384 -8.92 -33.15 8.95
C SER A 384 -10.44 -32.94 8.93
N ALA A 385 -11.20 -33.70 9.71
CA ALA A 385 -12.64 -33.53 9.83
C ALA A 385 -12.98 -32.15 10.42
N LEU A 386 -12.25 -31.74 11.47
CA LEU A 386 -12.43 -30.42 12.09
C LEU A 386 -12.08 -29.29 11.12
N ALA A 387 -10.97 -29.41 10.37
CA ALA A 387 -10.58 -28.44 9.34
C ALA A 387 -11.64 -28.34 8.22
N THR A 388 -12.17 -29.48 7.77
CA THR A 388 -13.22 -29.54 6.73
C THR A 388 -14.52 -28.90 7.23
N LEU A 389 -14.98 -29.27 8.42
CA LEU A 389 -16.18 -28.72 9.04
C LEU A 389 -16.07 -27.21 9.26
N ALA A 390 -14.91 -26.75 9.72
CA ALA A 390 -14.63 -25.32 9.86
C ALA A 390 -14.73 -24.62 8.49
N GLY A 391 -14.05 -25.12 7.46
CA GLY A 391 -14.11 -24.55 6.11
C GLY A 391 -15.54 -24.47 5.57
N LEU A 392 -16.30 -25.56 5.67
CA LEU A 392 -17.71 -25.60 5.27
C LEU A 392 -18.59 -24.63 6.06
N ALA A 393 -18.40 -24.51 7.37
CA ALA A 393 -19.11 -23.54 8.20
C ALA A 393 -18.80 -22.09 7.79
N GLY A 394 -17.53 -21.79 7.45
CA GLY A 394 -17.11 -20.51 6.91
C GLY A 394 -17.82 -20.15 5.60
N ILE A 395 -17.89 -21.10 4.67
CA ILE A 395 -18.60 -20.95 3.39
C ILE A 395 -20.11 -20.75 3.65
N ALA A 396 -20.75 -21.59 4.47
CA ALA A 396 -22.18 -21.50 4.75
C ALA A 396 -22.57 -20.15 5.40
N ALA A 397 -21.75 -19.63 6.32
CA ALA A 397 -21.99 -18.33 6.96
C ALA A 397 -22.03 -17.17 5.96
N THR A 398 -21.23 -17.24 4.89
CA THR A 398 -21.15 -16.19 3.86
C THR A 398 -22.34 -16.21 2.92
N LEU A 399 -22.73 -17.41 2.46
CA LEU A 399 -23.93 -17.60 1.65
C LEU A 399 -25.19 -17.11 2.38
N ARG A 400 -25.28 -17.35 3.69
CA ARG A 400 -26.39 -16.87 4.51
C ARG A 400 -26.46 -15.33 4.57
N LYS A 401 -25.32 -14.64 4.68
CA LYS A 401 -25.26 -13.17 4.66
C LYS A 401 -25.66 -12.60 3.29
N GLY A 402 -25.21 -13.20 2.19
CA GLY A 402 -25.59 -12.76 0.83
C GLY A 402 -27.09 -12.88 0.56
N SER A 403 -27.74 -13.93 1.09
CA SER A 403 -29.20 -14.11 0.98
C SER A 403 -30.03 -13.13 1.81
N ALA A 404 -29.43 -12.51 2.83
CA ALA A 404 -30.10 -11.52 3.67
C ALA A 404 -30.12 -10.13 3.01
N ILE A 405 -29.08 -9.80 2.24
CA ILE A 405 -28.96 -8.51 1.52
C ILE A 405 -29.90 -8.46 0.31
N THR A 406 -30.25 -9.59 -0.28
CA THR A 406 -31.17 -9.67 -1.43
C THR A 406 -32.66 -9.65 -1.05
N ARG A 407 -32.99 -9.64 0.25
CA ARG A 407 -34.36 -9.55 0.76
C ARG A 407 -34.68 -8.23 1.47
N ALA A 408 -33.70 -7.35 1.62
CA ALA A 408 -33.87 -5.97 2.06
C ALA A 408 -33.86 -5.07 0.81
#